data_AF-D2XZP4-F1
#
_entry.id   AF-D2XZP4-F1
#
_cell.length_a   1.000
_cell.length_b   1.000
_cell.length_c   1.000
_cell.angle_alpha   90.00
_cell.angle_beta   90.00
_cell.angle_gamma   90.00
#
_symmetry.space_group_name_H-M   'P 1'
#
loop_
_entity.id
_entity.type
_entity.pdbx_description
1 polymer ?
#
loop_
_entity_poly.entity_id
_entity_poly.type
_entity_poly.pdbx_seq_one_letter_code
_entity_poly.pdbx_strand_id
1 'polypeptide(L)' 'DNRIAIPYKSQIRMLVSAADVLHSWTIPSLSVKIDATPGRLNHINFFTNRTGIYYGQCSEICG' A
#
# COMPACT_ATOMS: atom_id res chain seq x y z
N ASP A 1 15.03 -0.31 1.70
CA ASP A 1 15.33 -0.93 3.01
C ASP A 1 14.08 -1.37 3.77
N ASN A 2 12.98 -0.64 3.68
CA ASN A 2 11.71 -1.05 4.28
C ASN A 2 11.01 -2.13 3.43
N ARG A 3 10.69 -3.29 4.02
CA ARG A 3 9.90 -4.36 3.42
C ARG A 3 8.75 -4.72 4.35
N ILE A 4 7.58 -4.98 3.77
CA ILE A 4 6.40 -5.43 4.52
C ILE A 4 6.19 -6.91 4.18
N ALA A 5 6.23 -7.77 5.19
CA ALA A 5 5.85 -9.18 5.05
C ALA A 5 4.35 -9.33 5.26
N ILE A 6 3.70 -10.12 4.43
CA ILE A 6 2.25 -10.39 4.50
C ILE A 6 1.98 -11.90 4.49
N PRO A 7 0.93 -12.37 5.19
CA PRO A 7 0.57 -13.78 5.18
C PRO A 7 0.07 -14.22 3.80
N TYR A 8 0.47 -15.43 3.39
CA TYR A 8 0.01 -16.05 2.14
C TYR A 8 -1.45 -16.48 2.25
N LYS A 9 -2.20 -16.37 1.14
CA LYS A 9 -3.61 -16.81 1.04
C LYS A 9 -4.52 -16.28 2.15
N SER A 10 -4.26 -15.06 2.59
CA SER A 10 -5.03 -14.38 3.63
C SER A 10 -5.55 -13.05 3.09
N GLN A 11 -6.78 -12.70 3.46
CA GLN A 11 -7.32 -11.38 3.16
C GLN A 11 -6.64 -10.36 4.06
N ILE A 12 -5.99 -9.36 3.45
CA ILE A 12 -5.27 -8.32 4.17
C ILE A 12 -6.08 -7.03 4.07
N ARG A 13 -6.37 -6.41 5.22
CA ARG A 13 -6.86 -5.03 5.29
C ARG A 13 -5.70 -4.13 5.67
N MET A 14 -5.30 -3.23 4.77
CA MET A 14 -4.29 -2.23 5.02
C MET A 14 -4.94 -0.90 5.37
N LEU A 15 -4.42 -0.22 6.38
CA LEU A 15 -4.79 1.14 6.76
C LEU A 15 -3.63 2.07 6.38
N VAL A 16 -3.93 3.18 5.69
CA VAL A 16 -2.93 4.09 5.14
C VAL A 16 -3.32 5.53 5.46
N SER A 17 -2.35 6.31 5.92
CA SER A 17 -2.44 7.76 6.15
C SER A 17 -1.05 8.36 5.97
N ALA A 18 -0.95 9.69 5.95
CA ALA A 18 0.31 10.43 5.87
C ALA A 18 0.47 11.35 7.07
N ALA A 19 1.71 11.66 7.44
CA ALA A 19 2.04 12.56 8.54
C ALA A 19 2.31 14.00 8.08
N ASP A 20 2.56 14.21 6.79
CA ASP A 20 3.03 15.47 6.20
C ASP A 20 2.16 15.93 5.02
N VAL A 21 2.44 15.45 3.80
CA VAL A 21 1.75 15.82 2.56
C VAL A 21 1.01 14.61 1.98
N LEU A 22 0.40 14.77 0.80
CA LEU A 22 -0.23 13.66 0.10
C LEU A 22 0.84 12.70 -0.44
N HIS A 23 0.66 11.41 -0.19
CA HIS A 23 1.39 10.33 -0.85
C HIS A 23 0.39 9.34 -1.46
N SER A 24 0.83 8.39 -2.27
CA SER A 24 -0.03 7.29 -2.73
C SER A 24 0.74 5.97 -2.73
N TRP A 25 0.25 5.00 -1.97
CA TRP A 25 0.86 3.69 -1.80
C TRP A 25 0.36 2.73 -2.88
N THR A 26 1.28 2.22 -3.70
CA THR A 26 0.94 1.41 -4.88
C THR A 26 1.80 0.16 -4.98
N ILE A 27 1.18 -0.98 -5.28
CA ILE A 27 1.86 -2.19 -5.80
C ILE A 27 1.20 -2.55 -7.14
N PRO A 28 1.82 -2.22 -8.29
CA PRO A 28 1.18 -2.36 -9.60
C PRO A 28 0.81 -3.82 -9.95
N SER A 29 1.68 -4.77 -9.61
CA SER A 29 1.47 -6.20 -9.89
C SER A 29 0.36 -6.86 -9.05
N LEU A 30 -0.10 -6.17 -8.00
CA LEU A 30 -1.29 -6.56 -7.24
C LEU A 30 -2.52 -5.69 -7.60
N SER A 31 -2.38 -4.74 -8.53
CA SER A 31 -3.40 -3.76 -8.88
C SER A 31 -3.94 -2.98 -7.67
N VAL A 32 -3.07 -2.70 -6.70
CA VAL A 32 -3.42 -1.95 -5.48
C VAL A 32 -2.84 -0.55 -5.57
N LYS A 33 -3.68 0.47 -5.39
CA LYS A 33 -3.31 1.88 -5.21
C LYS A 33 -4.23 2.49 -4.16
N ILE A 34 -3.68 3.23 -3.20
CA ILE A 34 -4.44 3.96 -2.19
C ILE A 34 -3.71 5.23 -1.75
N ASP A 35 -4.43 6.34 -1.65
CA ASP A 35 -3.84 7.60 -1.23
C ASP A 35 -3.63 7.63 0.28
N ALA A 36 -2.47 8.14 0.69
CA ALA A 36 -2.12 8.45 2.06
C ALA A 36 -2.36 9.95 2.28
N THR A 37 -3.44 10.27 2.99
CA THR A 37 -3.89 11.65 3.18
C THR A 37 -3.74 12.10 4.64
N PRO A 38 -3.05 13.20 4.94
CA PRO A 38 -2.93 13.70 6.30
C PRO A 38 -4.29 13.94 6.95
N GLY A 39 -4.45 13.49 8.20
CA GLY A 39 -5.71 13.63 8.95
C GLY A 39 -6.85 12.70 8.51
N ARG A 40 -6.65 11.81 7.52
CA ARG A 40 -7.63 10.79 7.12
C ARG A 40 -7.00 9.40 7.06
N LEU A 41 -7.68 8.44 7.66
CA LEU A 41 -7.31 7.02 7.65
C LEU A 41 -8.05 6.30 6.52
N ASN A 42 -7.34 6.02 5.43
CA ASN A 42 -7.88 5.24 4.32
C ASN A 42 -7.65 3.74 4.54
N HIS A 43 -8.46 2.90 3.89
CA HIS A 43 -8.29 1.45 3.95
C HIS A 43 -8.47 0.79 2.57
N ILE A 44 -7.74 -0.29 2.34
CA ILE A 44 -7.89 -1.14 1.16
C ILE A 44 -7.76 -2.61 1.57
N ASN A 45 -8.53 -3.47 0.90
CA ASN A 45 -8.41 -4.92 1.07
C ASN A 45 -7.75 -5.53 -0.17
N PHE A 46 -6.81 -6.44 0.02
CA PHE A 46 -6.22 -7.20 -1.07
C PHE A 46 -5.84 -8.62 -0.64
N PHE A 47 -5.64 -9.48 -1.64
CA PHE A 47 -5.33 -10.89 -1.46
C PHE A 47 -4.16 -11.28 -2.37
N THR A 48 -3.24 -12.10 -1.85
CA THR A 48 -2.12 -12.63 -2.63
C THR A 48 -2.22 -14.15 -2.79
N ASN A 49 -2.29 -14.61 -4.04
CA ASN A 49 -2.37 -16.03 -4.39
C ASN A 49 -1.02 -16.64 -4.80
N ARG A 50 0.03 -15.81 -4.90
CA ARG A 50 1.40 -16.20 -5.23
C ARG A 50 2.35 -15.63 -4.19
N THR A 51 3.34 -16.43 -3.80
CA THR A 51 4.45 -15.96 -2.96
C THR A 51 5.50 -15.29 -3.84
N GLY A 52 6.15 -14.26 -3.34
CA GLY A 52 7.17 -13.54 -4.09
C GLY A 52 7.51 -12.19 -3.48
N ILE A 53 8.42 -11.48 -4.13
CA ILE A 53 8.77 -10.09 -3.80
C ILE A 53 8.03 -9.18 -4.76
N TYR A 54 7.25 -8.26 -4.21
CA TYR A 54 6.50 -7.26 -4.95
C TYR A 54 7.10 -5.88 -4.70
N TYR A 55 7.18 -5.07 -5.75
CA TYR A 55 7.73 -3.73 -5.68
C TYR A 55 6.62 -2.69 -5.87
N GLY A 56 6.78 -1.58 -5.15
CA GLY A 56 5.88 -0.46 -5.16
C GLY A 56 6.66 0.84 -4.97
N GLN A 57 6.07 1.95 -5.43
CA GLN A 57 6.63 3.30 -5.28
C GLN A 57 5.50 4.27 -4.94
N CYS A 58 5.85 5.41 -4.35
CA CYS A 58 4.89 6.50 -4.19
C CYS A 58 4.37 6.91 -5.57
N SER A 59 3.05 7.00 -5.71
CA SER A 59 2.38 7.33 -6.98
C SER A 59 1.61 8.66 -6.93
N GLU A 60 2.00 9.52 -6.00
CA GLU A 60 1.52 10.90 -5.84
C GLU A 60 2.73 11.83 -5.83
N ILE A 61 2.56 13.06 -6.34
CA ILE A 61 3.61 14.07 -6.24
C ILE A 61 3.69 14.55 -4.79
N CYS A 62 4.78 14.23 -4.11
CA CYS A 62 4.92 14.44 -2.66
C CYS A 62 6.15 15.29 -2.28
N GLY A 63 6.68 16.06 -3.23
CA GLY A 63 7.91 16.85 -3.08
C GLY A 63 8.97 16.47 -4.10
#